data_AF-W1ES01-F1
#
_entry.id   AF-W1ES01-F1
#
_cell.length_a   1.000
_cell.length_b   1.000
_cell.length_c   1.000
_cell.angle_alpha   90.00
_cell.angle_beta   90.00
_cell.angle_gamma   90.00
#
_symmetry.space_group_name_H-M   'P 1'
#
loop_
_entity.id
_entity.type
_entity.pdbx_description
1 polymer ?
#
loop_
_entity_poly.entity_id
_entity_poly.type
_entity_poly.pdbx_seq_one_letter_code
_entity_poly.pdbx_strand_id
1 'polypeptide(L)'
;MFATAPQAMAMMAELAIRGPEKIQPRVDWQGLEIIEEMRRNNEKVIFLVPHGWAVDIPAMLMASQGQKMAAMFHNQGNPVFDYVWNTVRRRFWRSSACEK
;
A
#
# COMPACT_ATOMS: atom_id res chain seq x y z
N MET A 1 -21.83 -1.27 -3.71
CA MET A 1 -20.47 -1.47 -4.24
C MET A 1 -19.94 -0.27 -5.04
N PHE A 2 -20.65 0.26 -6.05
CA PHE A 2 -20.14 1.41 -6.82
C PHE A 2 -20.11 2.74 -6.06
N ALA A 3 -21.01 2.95 -5.09
CA ALA A 3 -21.03 4.20 -4.31
C ALA A 3 -19.76 4.42 -3.46
N THR A 4 -19.09 3.34 -3.05
CA THR A 4 -17.87 3.39 -2.22
C THR A 4 -16.58 3.30 -3.04
N ALA A 5 -16.66 2.96 -4.34
CA ALA A 5 -15.50 2.92 -5.21
C ALA A 5 -14.83 4.31 -5.41
N PRO A 6 -15.57 5.42 -5.60
CA PRO A 6 -15.00 6.76 -5.65
C PRO A 6 -14.24 7.13 -4.37
N GLN A 7 -14.70 6.68 -3.20
CA GLN A 7 -14.03 6.95 -1.93
C GLN A 7 -12.64 6.30 -1.89
N ALA A 8 -12.54 5.03 -2.30
CA ALA A 8 -11.27 4.31 -2.37
C ALA A 8 -10.33 4.92 -3.42
N MET A 9 -10.84 5.32 -4.58
CA MET A 9 -10.06 5.97 -5.63
C MET A 9 -9.54 7.36 -5.17
N ALA A 10 -10.39 8.16 -4.54
CA ALA A 10 -10.00 9.46 -4.00
C ALA A 10 -8.95 9.33 -2.90
N MET A 11 -9.11 8.35 -2.00
CA MET A 11 -8.12 8.06 -0.95
C MET A 11 -6.79 7.60 -1.54
N MET A 12 -6.80 6.77 -2.60
CA MET A 12 -5.60 6.35 -3.31
C MET A 12 -4.88 7.54 -3.96
N ALA A 13 -5.62 8.43 -4.62
CA ALA A 13 -5.05 9.64 -5.20
C ALA A 13 -4.49 10.58 -4.12
N GLU A 14 -5.20 10.75 -3.01
CA GLU A 14 -4.74 11.54 -1.86
C GLU A 14 -3.45 10.96 -1.29
N LEU A 15 -3.39 9.64 -1.07
CA LEU A 15 -2.19 8.95 -0.59
C LEU A 15 -1.00 9.14 -1.55
N ALA A 16 -1.22 9.00 -2.85
CA ALA A 16 -0.17 9.15 -3.86
C ALA A 16 0.43 10.57 -3.89
N ILE A 17 -0.40 11.59 -3.72
CA ILE A 17 0.00 13.00 -3.81
C ILE A 17 0.54 13.51 -2.47
N ARG A 18 -0.23 13.33 -1.39
CA ARG A 18 0.00 13.95 -0.08
C ARG A 18 0.80 13.11 0.89
N GLY A 19 1.08 11.84 0.58
CA GLY A 19 1.84 10.95 1.44
C GLY A 19 1.01 10.32 2.57
N PRO A 20 1.62 9.38 3.31
CA PRO A 20 0.95 8.58 4.33
C PRO A 20 0.49 9.39 5.55
N GLU A 21 1.20 10.46 5.90
CA GLU A 21 0.93 11.35 7.05
C GLU A 21 -0.51 11.91 7.10
N LYS A 22 -1.13 12.18 5.95
CA LYS A 22 -2.52 12.69 5.89
C LYS A 22 -3.57 11.59 5.99
N ILE A 23 -3.18 10.36 5.68
CA ILE A 23 -4.10 9.22 5.59
C ILE A 23 -4.07 8.37 6.87
N GLN A 24 -2.89 8.16 7.46
CA GLN A 24 -2.71 7.32 8.65
C GLN A 24 -3.70 7.62 9.80
N PRO A 25 -3.99 8.88 10.16
CA PRO A 25 -4.94 9.17 11.25
C PRO A 25 -6.40 8.78 10.96
N ARG A 26 -6.72 8.50 9.68
CA ARG A 26 -8.07 8.16 9.20
C ARG A 26 -8.21 6.65 8.91
N VAL A 27 -7.17 5.87 9.18
CA VAL A 27 -7.14 4.44 8.93
C VAL A 27 -7.33 3.70 10.23
N ASP A 28 -8.35 2.86 10.27
CA ASP A 28 -8.56 1.88 11.32
C ASP A 28 -8.13 0.50 10.80
N TRP A 29 -7.18 -0.13 11.50
CA TRP A 29 -6.66 -1.44 11.13
C TRP A 29 -7.37 -2.52 11.92
N GLN A 30 -7.88 -3.53 11.22
CA GLN A 30 -8.45 -4.72 11.86
C GLN A 30 -7.52 -5.91 11.66
N GLY A 31 -7.13 -6.58 12.75
CA GLY A 31 -6.26 -7.76 12.71
C GLY A 31 -4.79 -7.45 12.44
N LEU A 32 -4.33 -6.21 12.64
CA LEU A 32 -2.93 -5.82 12.46
C LEU A 32 -2.01 -6.54 13.45
N GLU A 33 -2.52 -6.81 14.65
CA GLU A 33 -1.85 -7.53 15.72
C GLU A 33 -1.31 -8.90 15.29
N ILE A 34 -2.02 -9.59 14.38
CA ILE A 34 -1.61 -10.88 13.81
C ILE A 34 -0.33 -10.71 12.99
N ILE A 35 -0.29 -9.67 12.16
CA ILE A 35 0.85 -9.37 11.29
C ILE A 35 2.04 -8.91 12.13
N GLU A 36 1.79 -8.10 13.17
CA GLU A 36 2.83 -7.66 14.10
C GLU A 36 3.44 -8.82 14.89
N GLU A 37 2.64 -9.78 15.32
CA GLU A 37 3.14 -11.00 15.97
C GLU A 37 4.04 -11.82 15.05
N MET A 38 3.58 -12.11 13.82
CA MET A 38 4.39 -12.79 12.80
C MET A 38 5.68 -12.03 12.50
N ARG A 39 5.64 -10.69 12.45
CA ARG A 39 6.82 -9.85 12.27
C ARG A 39 7.79 -9.99 13.44
N ARG A 40 7.33 -9.98 14.70
CA ARG A 40 8.17 -10.20 15.89
C ARG A 40 8.87 -11.56 15.85
N ASN A 41 8.19 -12.57 15.30
CA ASN A 41 8.73 -13.92 15.11
C ASN A 41 9.63 -14.06 13.87
N ASN A 42 9.87 -12.97 13.12
CA ASN A 42 10.62 -12.92 11.85
C ASN A 42 10.04 -13.80 10.72
N GLU A 43 8.76 -14.13 10.81
CA GLU A 43 8.04 -14.91 9.80
C GLU A 43 7.77 -14.08 8.54
N LYS A 44 7.65 -14.75 7.39
CA LYS A 44 7.32 -14.11 6.11
C LYS A 44 5.86 -14.34 5.78
N VAL A 45 5.13 -13.25 5.56
CA VAL A 45 3.68 -13.28 5.34
C VAL A 45 3.38 -13.07 3.86
N ILE A 46 2.49 -13.90 3.30
CA ILE A 46 1.95 -13.72 1.96
C ILE A 46 0.51 -13.22 2.10
N PHE A 47 0.23 -12.03 1.58
CA PHE A 47 -1.13 -11.48 1.57
C PHE A 47 -1.94 -12.09 0.42
N LEU A 48 -3.00 -12.83 0.77
CA LEU A 48 -4.02 -13.25 -0.18
C LEU A 48 -5.14 -12.22 -0.16
N VAL A 49 -5.13 -11.36 -1.18
CA VAL A 49 -6.03 -10.22 -1.30
C VAL A 49 -7.07 -10.50 -2.39
N PRO A 50 -8.37 -10.26 -2.13
CA PRO A 50 -9.38 -10.40 -3.16
C PRO A 50 -9.13 -9.41 -4.28
N HIS A 51 -9.66 -9.68 -5.48
CA HIS A 51 -9.65 -8.72 -6.59
C HIS A 51 -10.62 -7.56 -6.29
N GLY A 52 -10.19 -6.71 -5.36
CA GLY A 52 -10.89 -5.55 -4.87
C GLY A 52 -10.19 -4.26 -5.28
N TRP A 53 -10.93 -3.17 -5.15
CA TRP A 53 -10.38 -1.84 -5.40
C TRP A 53 -9.37 -1.47 -4.32
N ALA A 54 -8.30 -0.81 -4.73
CA ALA A 54 -7.36 -0.14 -3.84
C ALA A 54 -6.48 -0.99 -2.91
N VAL A 55 -6.09 -2.19 -3.36
CA VAL A 55 -5.08 -3.03 -2.70
C VAL A 55 -3.73 -2.34 -2.44
N ASP A 56 -3.38 -1.35 -3.27
CA ASP A 56 -2.15 -0.58 -3.11
C ASP A 56 -2.17 0.28 -1.83
N ILE A 57 -3.34 0.69 -1.30
CA ILE A 57 -3.45 1.54 -0.09
C ILE A 57 -2.82 0.85 1.14
N PRO A 58 -3.29 -0.33 1.59
CA PRO A 58 -2.71 -0.97 2.77
C PRO A 58 -1.23 -1.33 2.55
N ALA A 59 -0.85 -1.75 1.33
CA ALA A 59 0.54 -2.08 1.03
C ALA A 59 1.47 -0.86 1.14
N MET A 60 1.05 0.29 0.59
CA MET A 60 1.81 1.54 0.66
C MET A 60 1.89 2.08 2.10
N LEU A 61 0.81 1.99 2.88
CA LEU A 61 0.81 2.40 4.29
C LEU A 61 1.75 1.51 5.12
N MET A 62 1.67 0.19 5.00
CA MET A 62 2.62 -0.71 5.70
C MET A 62 4.07 -0.46 5.27
N ALA A 63 4.32 -0.24 3.98
CA ALA A 63 5.65 0.09 3.48
C ALA A 63 6.18 1.41 4.07
N SER A 64 5.32 2.42 4.22
CA SER A 64 5.69 3.69 4.87
C SER A 64 6.04 3.55 6.34
N GLN A 65 5.54 2.51 7.01
CA GLN A 65 5.84 2.17 8.40
C GLN A 65 7.09 1.25 8.52
N GLY A 66 7.87 1.13 7.45
CA GLY A 66 9.12 0.38 7.43
C GLY A 66 8.96 -1.12 7.18
N GLN A 67 7.76 -1.60 6.80
CA GLN A 67 7.58 -3.00 6.43
C GLN A 67 8.14 -3.25 5.01
N LYS A 68 8.91 -4.33 4.83
CA LYS A 68 9.43 -4.75 3.51
C LYS A 68 8.35 -5.55 2.78
N MET A 69 7.91 -5.11 1.59
CA MET A 69 6.54 -5.43 1.13
C MET A 69 6.36 -6.05 -0.29
N ALA A 70 7.16 -6.97 -0.83
CA ALA A 70 7.10 -7.40 -2.26
C ALA A 70 5.68 -7.63 -2.87
N ALA A 71 5.41 -7.08 -4.07
CA ALA A 71 4.14 -7.28 -4.79
C ALA A 71 4.37 -7.52 -6.30
N MET A 72 3.51 -8.32 -6.91
CA MET A 72 3.51 -8.62 -8.35
C MET A 72 2.42 -7.80 -9.05
N PHE A 73 2.77 -7.16 -10.17
CA PHE A 73 1.84 -6.31 -10.93
C PHE A 73 1.81 -6.73 -12.40
N HIS A 74 0.64 -6.57 -13.01
CA HIS A 74 0.51 -6.61 -14.46
C HIS A 74 0.72 -5.20 -15.02
N ASN A 75 1.51 -5.09 -16.09
CA ASN A 75 1.73 -3.80 -16.75
C ASN A 75 0.39 -3.23 -17.22
N GLN A 76 0.17 -1.94 -16.96
CA GLN A 76 -1.02 -1.27 -17.44
C GLN A 76 -0.89 -1.03 -18.94
N GLY A 77 -2.01 -1.16 -19.69
CA GLY A 77 -2.01 -1.01 -21.15
C GLY A 77 -1.58 0.39 -21.61
N ASN A 78 -1.77 1.42 -20.78
CA ASN A 78 -1.26 2.77 -21.04
C ASN A 78 0.12 2.94 -20.37
N PRO A 79 1.20 3.18 -21.14
CA PRO A 79 2.56 3.25 -20.61
C PRO A 79 2.81 4.49 -19.73
N VAL A 80 2.12 5.61 -19.98
CA VAL A 80 2.24 6.81 -19.13
C VAL A 80 1.64 6.55 -17.77
N PHE A 81 0.46 5.92 -17.75
CA PHE A 81 -0.21 5.56 -16.51
C PHE A 81 0.62 4.53 -15.73
N ASP A 82 1.16 3.52 -16.41
CA ASP A 82 2.07 2.53 -15.83
C ASP A 82 3.30 3.19 -15.18
N TYR A 83 3.95 4.11 -15.89
CA TYR A 83 5.10 4.85 -15.38
C TYR A 83 4.78 5.68 -14.14
N VAL A 84 3.66 6.43 -14.17
CA VAL A 84 3.22 7.25 -13.04
C VAL A 84 2.98 6.38 -11.82
N TRP A 85 2.24 5.28 -11.98
CA TRP A 85 1.86 4.43 -10.87
C TRP A 85 3.07 3.65 -10.28
N ASN A 86 3.97 3.17 -11.14
CA ASN A 86 5.23 2.59 -10.71
C ASN A 86 6.16 3.60 -10.01
N THR A 87 6.05 4.88 -10.34
CA THR A 87 6.80 5.94 -9.64
C THR A 87 6.22 6.20 -8.25
N VAL A 88 4.89 6.23 -8.12
CA VAL A 88 4.20 6.33 -6.83
C VAL A 88 4.59 5.16 -5.92
N ARG A 89 4.46 3.90 -6.37
CA ARG A 89 4.80 2.73 -5.54
C ARG A 89 6.25 2.73 -5.07
N ARG A 90 7.18 3.08 -5.97
CA ARG A 90 8.61 3.16 -5.63
C ARG A 90 8.92 4.20 -4.55
N ARG A 91 8.14 5.29 -4.48
CA ARG A 91 8.30 6.32 -3.43
C ARG A 91 8.09 5.73 -2.03
N PHE A 92 7.06 4.92 -1.86
CA PHE A 92 6.72 4.30 -0.57
C PHE A 92 7.66 3.16 -0.20
N TRP A 93 8.15 2.44 -1.20
CA TRP A 93 9.07 1.34 -0.94
C TRP A 93 10.46 1.76 -0.51
N ARG A 94 10.95 2.89 -1.04
CA ARG A 94 12.28 3.40 -0.66
C ARG A 94 12.35 3.78 0.82
N SER A 95 11.24 4.21 1.44
CA SER A 95 11.19 4.51 2.87
C SER A 95 11.36 3.27 3.76
N SER A 96 11.14 2.06 3.23
CA SER A 96 11.42 0.80 3.94
C SER A 96 12.86 0.29 3.76
N ALA A 97 13.69 0.99 2.97
CA ALA A 97 15.11 0.73 2.89
C ALA A 97 15.81 1.41 4.10
N CYS A 98 15.87 0.64 5.19
CA CYS A 98 16.90 0.68 6.23
C CYS A 98 17.90 1.84 6.08
N GLU A 99 17.76 2.87 6.92
CA GLU A 99 18.89 3.64 7.44
C GLU A 99 20.06 2.66 7.68
N LYS A 100 21.16 2.90 6.98
CA LYS A 100 22.46 2.33 7.33
C LYS A 100 23.21 3.36 8.14
#